data_AF-A0A7V9DFQ4-F1
#
_entry.id   AF-A0A7V9DFQ4-F1
#
_cell.length_a   1.000
_cell.length_b   1.000
_cell.length_c   1.000
_cell.angle_alpha   90.00
_cell.angle_beta   90.00
_cell.angle_gamma   90.00
#
_symmetry.space_group_name_H-M   'P 1'
#
loop_
_entity.id
_entity.type
_entity.pdbx_description
1 polymer ?
#
loop_
_entity_poly.entity_id
_entity_poly.type
_entity_poly.pdbx_seq_one_letter_code
_entity_poly.pdbx_strand_id
1 'polypeptide(L)' 'NRFYQDPSPPPPELLEADELVVYCGSGVTACAVLHELFLAGREDARLYPGSFSEWYTLGPVERDP' A
#
# COMPACT_ATOMS: atom_id res chain seq x y z
N ASN A 1 11.44 6.40 -1.33
CA ASN A 1 10.60 5.70 -0.34
C ASN A 1 10.08 6.76 0.63
N ARG A 2 8.82 7.21 0.44
CA ARG A 2 8.23 8.35 1.17
C ARG A 2 8.28 8.16 2.69
N PHE A 3 8.15 6.92 3.18
CA PHE A 3 8.18 6.53 4.59
C PHE A 3 9.29 7.15 5.44
N TYR A 4 10.50 7.29 4.88
CA TYR A 4 11.64 7.77 5.67
C TYR A 4 11.91 9.27 5.49
N GLN A 5 11.22 9.91 4.54
CA GLN A 5 11.63 11.21 4.00
C GLN A 5 10.56 12.28 4.15
N ASP A 6 9.31 11.91 4.40
CA ASP A 6 8.19 12.84 4.44
C ASP A 6 7.27 12.54 5.64
N PRO A 7 7.27 13.39 6.68
CA PRO A 7 6.42 13.22 7.85
C PRO A 7 4.99 13.77 7.64
N SER A 8 4.65 14.28 6.45
CA SER A 8 3.30 14.75 6.18
C SER A 8 2.30 13.60 6.28
N PRO A 9 1.06 13.88 6.73
CA PRO A 9 0.02 12.86 6.78
C PRO A 9 -0.27 12.28 5.39
N PRO A 10 -0.87 11.08 5.33
CA PRO A 10 -1.35 10.51 4.07
C PRO A 10 -2.25 11.52 3.32
N PRO A 11 -2.19 11.55 1.98
CA PRO A 11 -3.12 12.34 1.18
C PRO A 11 -4.58 12.10 1.60
N PRO A 12 -5.41 13.15 1.74
CA PRO A 12 -6.79 13.01 2.19
C PRO A 12 -7.61 12.03 1.34
N GLU A 13 -7.36 11.97 0.03
CA GLU A 13 -8.03 11.02 -0.86
C GLU A 13 -7.85 9.54 -0.44
N LEU A 14 -6.75 9.19 0.24
CA LEU A 14 -6.55 7.84 0.77
C LEU A 14 -7.42 7.58 2.00
N LEU A 15 -7.73 8.61 2.78
CA LEU A 15 -8.56 8.48 3.98
C LEU A 15 -10.05 8.40 3.61
N GLU A 16 -10.43 8.98 2.47
CA GLU A 16 -11.82 9.00 1.97
C GLU A 16 -12.19 7.78 1.11
N ALA A 17 -11.22 6.97 0.69
CA ALA A 17 -11.47 5.80 -0.15
C ALA A 17 -12.31 4.73 0.57
N ASP A 18 -13.37 4.23 -0.09
CA ASP A 18 -14.26 3.18 0.45
C ASP A 18 -13.51 1.90 0.85
N GLU A 19 -12.53 1.49 0.03
CA GLU A 19 -11.66 0.35 0.30
C GLU A 19 -10.21 0.71 -0.02
N LEU A 20 -9.29 0.31 0.86
CA LEU A 20 -7.88 0.59 0.69
C LEU A 20 -7.05 -0.68 0.91
N VAL A 21 -6.29 -1.07 -0.13
CA VAL A 21 -5.35 -2.19 -0.09
C VAL A 21 -3.96 -1.70 -0.46
N VAL A 22 -2.96 -2.02 0.36
CA VAL A 22 -1.56 -1.66 0.12
C VAL A 22 -0.73 -2.86 -0.29
N TYR A 23 0.20 -2.63 -1.21
CA TYR A 23 1.16 -3.63 -1.69
C TYR A 23 2.48 -2.95 -2.08
N CYS A 24 3.55 -3.73 -2.24
CA CYS A 24 4.79 -3.25 -2.85
C CYS A 24 5.42 -4.36 -3.70
N GLY A 25 6.75 -4.42 -3.81
CA GLY A 25 7.44 -5.55 -4.45
C GLY A 25 7.19 -6.87 -3.72
N SER A 26 7.53 -6.91 -2.43
CA SER A 26 7.53 -8.12 -1.59
C SER A 26 6.72 -7.99 -0.29
N GLY A 27 5.88 -6.96 -0.16
CA GLY A 27 5.07 -6.68 1.02
C GLY A 27 5.78 -5.91 2.15
N VAL A 28 7.12 -5.92 2.21
CA VAL A 28 7.88 -5.34 3.33
C VAL A 28 7.60 -3.85 3.55
N THR A 29 7.67 -3.03 2.49
CA THR A 29 7.36 -1.59 2.59
C THR A 29 5.88 -1.35 2.84
N ALA A 30 5.00 -2.19 2.30
CA ALA A 30 3.56 -2.06 2.48
C ALA A 30 3.12 -2.24 3.95
N CYS A 31 3.87 -3.01 4.75
CA CYS A 31 3.63 -3.09 6.21
C CYS A 31 3.77 -1.73 6.91
N ALA A 32 4.77 -0.93 6.52
CA ALA A 32 4.93 0.41 7.07
C ALA A 32 3.77 1.33 6.64
N VAL A 33 3.32 1.22 5.38
CA VAL A 33 2.14 1.97 4.88
C VAL A 33 0.90 1.64 5.67
N LEU A 34 0.64 0.35 5.87
CA LEU A 34 -0.51 -0.10 6.62
C LEU A 34 -0.49 0.48 8.05
N HIS A 35 0.69 0.53 8.67
CA HIS A 35 0.82 1.10 10.01
C HIS A 35 0.56 2.61 10.05
N GLU A 36 1.08 3.38 9.08
CA GLU A 36 0.79 4.83 9.01
C GLU A 36 -0.70 5.11 8.75
N LEU A 37 -1.34 4.33 7.88
CA LEU A 37 -2.78 4.41 7.64
C LEU A 37 -3.58 4.10 8.91
N PHE A 38 -3.19 3.07 9.66
CA PHE A 38 -3.78 2.77 10.96
C PHE A 38 -3.67 3.95 11.93
N LEU A 39 -2.47 4.55 12.06
CA LEU A 39 -2.26 5.74 12.91
C LEU A 39 -3.05 6.97 12.42
N ALA A 40 -3.34 7.05 11.12
CA ALA A 40 -4.15 8.10 10.52
C ALA A 40 -5.67 7.83 10.58
N GLY A 41 -6.11 6.75 11.24
CA GLY A 41 -7.52 6.40 11.44
C GLY A 41 -8.12 5.44 10.41
N ARG A 42 -7.33 4.92 9.47
CA ARG A 42 -7.74 3.85 8.53
C ARG A 42 -7.41 2.48 9.10
N GLU A 43 -8.14 2.08 10.14
CA GLU A 43 -8.00 0.76 10.77
C GLU A 43 -8.54 -0.39 9.89
N ASP A 44 -9.32 -0.05 8.85
CA ASP A 44 -9.93 -0.94 7.88
C ASP A 44 -9.07 -1.21 6.64
N ALA A 45 -7.94 -0.50 6.48
CA ALA A 45 -7.01 -0.74 5.39
C ALA A 45 -6.44 -2.16 5.45
N ARG A 46 -6.16 -2.76 4.30
CA ARG A 46 -5.67 -4.14 4.19
C ARG A 46 -4.31 -4.22 3.51
N LEU A 47 -3.50 -5.18 3.95
CA LEU A 47 -2.27 -5.56 3.27
C LEU A 47 -2.58 -6.68 2.27
N TYR A 48 -2.04 -6.58 1.05
CA TYR A 48 -1.88 -7.73 0.16
C TYR A 48 -0.47 -8.34 0.35
N PRO A 49 -0.31 -9.43 1.13
CA PRO A 49 1.00 -9.84 1.62
C PRO A 49 1.92 -10.37 0.53
N GLY A 50 1.40 -11.15 -0.43
CA GLY A 50 2.21 -11.66 -1.54
C GLY A 50 2.62 -10.57 -2.53
N SER A 51 1.89 -9.45 -2.55
CA SER A 51 2.31 -8.22 -3.24
C SER A 51 2.60 -8.47 -4.73
N PHE A 52 3.43 -7.63 -5.35
CA PHE A 52 3.74 -7.79 -6.78
C PHE A 52 4.43 -9.12 -7.10
N SER A 53 5.29 -9.63 -6.21
CA SER A 53 5.97 -10.92 -6.40
C SER A 53 4.98 -12.08 -6.57
N GLU A 54 3.91 -12.12 -5.77
CA GLU A 54 2.85 -13.12 -5.95
C GLU A 54 2.01 -12.82 -7.19
N TRP A 55 1.53 -11.57 -7.34
CA TRP A 55 0.65 -11.18 -8.45
C TRP A 55 1.25 -11.47 -9.82
N TYR A 56 2.54 -11.19 -10.00
CA TYR A 56 3.24 -11.41 -11.27
C TYR A 56 3.20 -12.87 -11.74
N THR A 57 2.97 -13.81 -10.83
CA THR A 57 2.82 -15.25 -11.15
C THR A 57 1.39 -15.69 -11.42
N LEU A 58 0.39 -14.85 -11.09
CA LEU A 58 -1.02 -15.21 -11.08
C LEU A 58 -1.87 -14.41 -12.09
N GLY A 59 -1.56 -13.13 -12.28
CA GLY A 59 -2.47 -12.16 -12.89
C GLY A 59 -1.90 -11.39 -14.08
N PRO A 60 -2.75 -10.58 -14.74
CA PRO A 60 -2.31 -9.66 -15.76
C PRO A 60 -1.37 -8.60 -15.16
N VAL A 61 -0.35 -8.24 -15.94
CA VAL A 61 0.64 -7.21 -15.57
C VAL A 61 0.79 -6.28 -16.76
N GLU A 62 0.54 -5.00 -16.54
CA GLU A 62 0.86 -3.95 -17.52
C GLU A 62 2.38 -3.83 -17.67
N ARG A 63 2.84 -3.71 -18.91
CA ARG A 63 4.26 -3.54 -19.25
C ARG A 63 4.34 -2.43 -20.29
N ASP A 64 5.27 -1.50 -20.09
CA ASP A 64 5.64 -0.58 -21.16
C ASP A 64 6.11 -1.39 -22.39
N PRO A 65 5.79 -0.93 -23.62
CA PRO A 65 6.20 -1.60 -24.85
C PRO A 65 7.72 -1.71 -25.03
#